data_AF-A0A8J6BNP8-F1
#
_entry.id   AF-A0A8J6BNP8-F1
#
_cell.length_a   1.000
_cell.length_b   1.000
_cell.length_c   1.000
_cell.angle_alpha   90.00
_cell.angle_beta   90.00
_cell.angle_gamma   90.00
#
_symmetry.space_group_name_H-M   'P 1'
#
loop_
_entity.id
_entity.type
_entity.pdbx_description
1 polymer ?
#
loop_
_entity_poly.entity_id
_entity_poly.type
_entity_poly.pdbx_seq_one_letter_code
_entity_poly.pdbx_strand_id
1 'polypeptide(L)'
;MLRQLHTAVVATGRRLLCTNNVSPLSGTHLLALPPVNPSPTADELARLLLAHHNPFHPAESPLQILSGGGVSLTPGLLVQILLRVRGASKLALSLLHAARLHPSFSSSPPSADAYDAVVDALGRAHQFDAAWRLIVEAAADGAATPRTFAVLARRYVAAGMTRQAVRAFDDMEAFVGREPDAAEFTTLLDTLCKYKYPKASDTILGLFSLRLLKDVLKSE
;
A
#
# COMPACT_ATOMS: atom_id res chain seq x y z
N MET A 1 33.64 8.25 6.60
CA MET A 1 32.48 7.97 5.72
C MET A 1 31.13 8.18 6.42
N LEU A 2 30.92 7.76 7.69
CA LEU A 2 29.68 7.97 8.46
C LEU A 2 29.13 9.41 8.46
N ARG A 3 30.01 10.42 8.58
CA ARG A 3 29.59 11.84 8.57
C ARG A 3 29.05 12.31 7.22
N GLN A 4 29.49 11.72 6.10
CA GLN A 4 29.08 12.12 4.75
C GLN A 4 27.70 11.55 4.36
N LEU A 5 27.40 10.31 4.76
CA LEU A 5 26.05 9.72 4.60
C LEU A 5 25.03 10.41 5.51
N HIS A 6 25.39 10.70 6.77
CA HIS A 6 24.54 11.46 7.69
C HIS A 6 24.28 12.89 7.17
N THR A 7 25.30 13.59 6.66
CA THR A 7 25.10 14.92 6.06
C THR A 7 24.35 14.85 4.74
N ALA A 8 24.50 13.81 3.92
CA ALA A 8 23.74 13.66 2.67
C ALA A 8 22.25 13.41 2.95
N VAL A 9 21.90 12.52 3.88
CA VAL A 9 20.49 12.24 4.23
C VAL A 9 19.84 13.43 4.93
N VAL A 10 20.54 14.07 5.88
CA VAL A 10 20.06 15.28 6.55
C VAL A 10 19.99 16.48 5.60
N ALA A 11 20.93 16.63 4.66
CA ALA A 11 20.90 17.72 3.67
C ALA A 11 19.84 17.47 2.58
N THR A 12 19.59 16.23 2.20
CA THR A 12 18.54 15.88 1.23
C THR A 12 17.16 16.05 1.88
N GLY A 13 16.99 15.60 3.13
CA GLY A 13 15.79 15.83 3.94
C GLY A 13 15.53 17.30 4.25
N ARG A 14 16.56 18.08 4.60
CA ARG A 14 16.43 19.55 4.82
C ARG A 14 16.22 20.35 3.54
N ARG A 15 16.78 19.95 2.39
CA ARG A 15 16.50 20.61 1.10
C ARG A 15 15.05 20.42 0.67
N LEU A 16 14.47 19.25 0.93
CA LEU A 16 13.06 18.95 0.64
C LEU A 16 12.07 19.77 1.50
N LEU A 17 12.49 20.24 2.68
CA LEU A 17 11.66 21.06 3.57
C LEU A 17 11.59 22.55 3.17
N CYS A 18 12.49 23.03 2.29
CA CYS A 18 12.68 24.48 2.06
C CYS A 18 12.41 24.96 0.62
N THR A 19 12.19 24.07 -0.35
CA THR A 19 11.96 24.51 -1.75
C THR A 19 10.52 24.26 -2.17
N ASN A 20 9.73 25.33 -2.28
CA ASN A 20 8.39 25.39 -2.89
C ASN A 20 8.38 25.10 -4.41
N ASN A 21 9.41 24.44 -4.93
CA ASN A 21 9.51 24.12 -6.34
C ASN A 21 10.33 22.84 -6.51
N VAL A 22 9.66 21.70 -6.43
CA VAL A 22 10.27 20.39 -6.71
C VAL A 22 9.74 19.94 -8.06
N SER A 23 10.56 20.08 -9.10
CA SER A 23 10.43 19.28 -10.32
C SER A 23 10.45 17.81 -9.92
N PRO A 24 9.55 16.96 -10.45
CA PRO A 24 9.40 15.60 -9.97
C PRO A 24 10.68 14.82 -10.26
N LEU A 25 11.44 14.47 -9.21
CA LEU A 25 12.35 13.34 -9.27
C LEU A 25 11.48 12.13 -9.65
N SER A 26 11.78 11.50 -10.78
CA SER A 26 11.04 10.37 -11.39
C SER A 26 10.85 9.12 -10.50
N GLY A 27 11.13 9.19 -9.19
CA GLY A 27 10.98 8.11 -8.21
C GLY A 27 9.61 8.00 -7.54
N THR A 28 8.71 8.99 -7.68
CA THR A 28 7.40 8.98 -6.99
C THR A 28 6.48 7.81 -7.38
N HIS A 29 6.81 7.06 -8.43
CA HIS A 29 6.03 5.92 -8.90
C HIS A 29 6.39 4.57 -8.26
N LEU A 30 7.58 4.39 -7.67
CA LEU A 30 8.05 3.05 -7.26
C LEU A 30 7.08 2.36 -6.27
N LEU A 31 6.51 3.14 -5.36
CA LEU A 31 5.61 2.67 -4.31
C LEU A 31 4.18 3.21 -4.45
N ALA A 32 3.85 3.77 -5.61
CA ALA A 32 2.50 4.17 -5.93
C ALA A 32 1.67 2.94 -6.32
N LEU A 33 0.37 2.99 -6.05
CA LEU A 33 -0.56 2.02 -6.62
C LEU A 33 -0.55 2.11 -8.15
N PRO A 34 -0.83 1.01 -8.86
CA PRO A 34 -1.00 1.06 -10.30
C PRO A 34 -2.12 2.04 -10.69
N PRO A 35 -1.97 2.75 -11.83
CA PRO A 35 -3.00 3.65 -12.31
C PRO A 35 -4.27 2.89 -12.70
N VAL A 36 -5.40 3.58 -12.61
CA VAL A 36 -6.66 3.10 -13.19
C VAL A 36 -6.54 3.23 -14.71
N ASN A 37 -6.54 2.11 -15.40
CA ASN A 37 -6.50 2.05 -16.86
C ASN A 37 -7.94 1.99 -17.42
N PRO A 38 -8.20 2.57 -18.61
CA PRO A 38 -9.50 2.47 -19.24
C PRO A 38 -9.82 0.99 -19.54
N SER A 39 -10.97 0.52 -19.04
CA SER A 39 -11.40 -0.87 -19.21
C SER A 39 -12.91 -0.96 -19.06
N PRO A 40 -13.68 -1.07 -20.17
CA PRO A 40 -15.14 -1.05 -20.11
C PRO A 40 -15.69 -2.24 -19.31
N THR A 41 -15.02 -3.39 -19.37
CA THR A 41 -15.37 -4.57 -18.57
C THR A 41 -15.18 -4.31 -17.08
N ALA A 42 -14.05 -3.71 -16.68
CA ALA A 42 -13.82 -3.37 -15.27
C ALA A 42 -14.78 -2.30 -14.78
N ASP A 43 -15.12 -1.31 -15.62
CA ASP A 43 -16.09 -0.26 -15.33
C ASP A 43 -17.48 -0.85 -15.09
N GLU A 44 -17.96 -1.71 -15.98
CA GLU A 44 -19.28 -2.34 -15.85
C GLU A 44 -19.34 -3.28 -14.65
N LEU A 45 -18.34 -4.14 -14.44
CA LEU A 45 -18.30 -5.04 -13.29
C LEU A 45 -18.25 -4.26 -11.97
N ALA A 46 -17.43 -3.20 -11.88
CA ALA A 46 -17.40 -2.35 -10.70
C ALA A 46 -18.76 -1.67 -10.47
N ARG A 47 -19.44 -1.22 -11.53
CA ARG A 47 -20.78 -0.62 -11.44
C ARG A 47 -21.81 -1.62 -10.93
N LEU A 48 -21.79 -2.86 -11.45
CA LEU A 48 -22.69 -3.93 -11.00
C LEU A 48 -22.43 -4.32 -9.54
N LEU A 49 -21.17 -4.47 -9.15
CA LEU A 49 -20.78 -4.78 -7.77
C LEU A 49 -21.23 -3.68 -6.81
N LEU A 50 -21.08 -2.40 -7.18
CA LEU A 50 -21.52 -1.27 -6.36
C LEU A 50 -23.05 -1.17 -6.28
N ALA A 51 -23.76 -1.44 -7.39
CA ALA A 51 -25.22 -1.37 -7.44
C ALA A 51 -25.90 -2.48 -6.60
N HIS A 52 -25.29 -3.67 -6.54
CA HIS A 52 -25.82 -4.82 -5.82
C HIS A 52 -25.14 -5.04 -4.45
N HIS A 53 -24.31 -4.10 -4.00
CA HIS A 53 -23.60 -4.21 -2.74
C HIS A 53 -24.57 -4.11 -1.55
N ASN A 54 -24.67 -5.18 -0.75
CA ASN A 54 -25.30 -5.14 0.56
C ASN A 54 -24.23 -5.04 1.66
N PRO A 55 -24.20 -3.97 2.49
CA PRO A 55 -23.22 -3.81 3.57
C PRO A 55 -23.25 -4.90 4.63
N PHE A 56 -24.38 -5.60 4.79
CA PHE A 56 -24.55 -6.72 5.72
C PHE A 56 -24.14 -8.06 5.10
N HIS A 57 -24.17 -8.16 3.76
CA HIS A 57 -23.80 -9.34 2.98
C HIS A 57 -22.77 -8.99 1.89
N PRO A 58 -21.58 -8.48 2.27
CA PRO A 58 -20.62 -7.94 1.30
C PRO A 58 -20.03 -9.03 0.38
N ALA A 59 -20.09 -10.30 0.76
CA ALA A 59 -19.52 -11.43 0.01
C ALA A 59 -20.45 -12.02 -1.06
N GLU A 60 -21.77 -11.85 -0.93
CA GLU A 60 -22.73 -12.50 -1.84
C GLU A 60 -22.67 -11.92 -3.25
N SER A 61 -22.61 -10.60 -3.38
CA SER A 61 -22.55 -9.91 -4.68
C SER A 61 -21.28 -10.25 -5.50
N PRO A 62 -20.05 -10.19 -4.92
CA PRO A 62 -18.85 -10.65 -5.61
C PRO A 62 -18.93 -12.11 -6.08
N LEU A 63 -19.36 -13.03 -5.21
CA LEU A 63 -19.43 -14.45 -5.57
C LEU A 63 -20.40 -14.69 -6.72
N GLN A 64 -21.59 -14.09 -6.66
CA GLN A 64 -22.61 -14.30 -7.68
C GLN A 64 -22.23 -13.69 -9.04
N ILE A 65 -21.59 -12.51 -9.04
CA ILE A 65 -21.13 -11.86 -10.27
C ILE A 65 -19.94 -12.61 -10.89
N LEU A 66 -19.00 -13.07 -10.06
CA LEU A 66 -17.83 -13.80 -10.53
C LEU A 66 -18.16 -15.24 -10.98
N SER A 67 -19.13 -15.91 -10.35
CA SER A 67 -19.55 -17.26 -10.74
C SER A 67 -20.59 -17.28 -11.87
N GLY A 68 -21.39 -16.22 -12.03
CA GLY A 68 -22.53 -16.19 -12.96
C GLY A 68 -22.24 -15.55 -14.33
N GLY A 69 -21.23 -14.68 -14.43
CA GLY A 69 -20.81 -14.10 -15.71
C GLY A 69 -19.68 -14.92 -16.30
N GLY A 70 -19.81 -15.43 -17.52
CA GLY A 70 -18.75 -16.18 -18.24
C GLY A 70 -17.46 -15.39 -18.55
N VAL A 71 -17.13 -14.39 -17.73
CA VAL A 71 -15.95 -13.54 -17.81
C VAL A 71 -14.82 -14.21 -17.00
N SER A 72 -13.73 -14.55 -17.67
CA SER A 72 -12.53 -15.04 -16.97
C SER A 72 -11.90 -13.93 -16.12
N LEU A 73 -11.88 -14.12 -14.80
CA LEU A 73 -11.31 -13.15 -13.87
C LEU A 73 -9.78 -13.22 -13.92
N THR A 74 -9.16 -12.36 -14.73
CA THR A 74 -7.70 -12.25 -14.81
C THR A 74 -7.13 -11.40 -13.66
N PRO A 75 -5.86 -11.60 -13.25
CA PRO A 75 -5.23 -10.79 -12.21
C PRO A 75 -5.27 -9.28 -12.49
N GLY A 76 -5.03 -8.88 -13.73
CA GLY A 76 -5.10 -7.48 -14.14
C GLY A 76 -6.52 -6.90 -14.05
N LEU A 77 -7.53 -7.68 -14.45
CA LEU A 77 -8.94 -7.27 -14.34
C LEU A 77 -9.35 -7.10 -12.86
N LEU A 78 -8.96 -8.04 -12.00
CA LEU A 78 -9.21 -7.95 -10.56
C LEU A 78 -8.66 -6.64 -9.97
N VAL A 79 -7.39 -6.33 -10.22
CA VAL A 79 -6.78 -5.07 -9.76
C VAL A 79 -7.55 -3.86 -10.26
N GLN A 80 -7.93 -3.84 -11.54
CA GLN A 80 -8.67 -2.73 -12.14
C GLN A 80 -10.07 -2.56 -11.53
N ILE A 81 -10.76 -3.64 -11.16
CA ILE A 81 -12.04 -3.56 -10.43
C ILE A 81 -11.81 -3.05 -9.00
N LEU A 82 -10.83 -3.60 -8.27
CA LEU A 82 -10.51 -3.20 -6.89
C LEU A 82 -10.19 -1.71 -6.78
N LEU A 83 -9.41 -1.16 -7.72
CA LEU A 83 -9.11 0.26 -7.75
C LEU A 83 -10.35 1.15 -7.97
N ARG A 84 -11.38 0.64 -8.67
CA ARG A 84 -12.65 1.35 -8.90
C ARG A 84 -13.58 1.29 -7.69
N VAL A 85 -13.62 0.15 -7.00
CA VAL A 85 -14.45 -0.03 -5.79
C VAL A 85 -13.75 0.43 -4.50
N ARG A 86 -12.60 1.11 -4.58
CA ARG A 86 -11.80 1.56 -3.42
C ARG A 86 -12.53 2.46 -2.42
N GLY A 87 -13.67 3.03 -2.79
CA GLY A 87 -14.54 3.79 -1.88
C GLY A 87 -15.40 2.91 -0.97
N ALA A 88 -15.59 1.63 -1.32
CA ALA A 88 -16.38 0.66 -0.57
C ALA A 88 -15.45 -0.42 0.01
N SER A 89 -14.78 -0.12 1.13
CA SER A 89 -13.71 -0.96 1.69
C SER A 89 -14.14 -2.41 1.97
N LYS A 90 -15.35 -2.60 2.51
CA LYS A 90 -15.93 -3.94 2.78
C LYS A 90 -16.14 -4.75 1.50
N LEU A 91 -16.60 -4.10 0.43
CA LEU A 91 -16.76 -4.72 -0.88
C LEU A 91 -15.41 -5.07 -1.51
N ALA A 92 -14.42 -4.18 -1.40
CA ALA A 92 -13.08 -4.44 -1.91
C ALA A 92 -12.44 -5.64 -1.23
N LEU A 93 -12.58 -5.74 0.11
CA LEU A 93 -12.10 -6.87 0.89
C LEU A 93 -12.82 -8.17 0.51
N SER A 94 -14.15 -8.16 0.47
CA SER A 94 -14.92 -9.35 0.11
C SER A 94 -14.67 -9.81 -1.32
N LEU A 95 -14.46 -8.88 -2.26
CA LEU A 95 -14.10 -9.20 -3.64
C LEU A 95 -12.73 -9.89 -3.72
N LEU A 96 -11.74 -9.39 -2.98
CA LEU A 96 -10.42 -10.02 -2.93
C LEU A 96 -10.50 -11.43 -2.33
N HIS A 97 -11.23 -11.61 -1.23
CA HIS A 97 -11.44 -12.93 -0.63
C HIS A 97 -12.20 -13.88 -1.55
N ALA A 98 -13.23 -13.40 -2.26
CA ALA A 98 -13.93 -14.18 -3.28
C ALA A 98 -12.99 -14.58 -4.44
N ALA A 99 -12.12 -13.67 -4.87
CA ALA A 99 -11.14 -13.94 -5.92
C ALA A 99 -10.12 -15.02 -5.49
N ARG A 100 -9.69 -15.04 -4.22
CA ARG A 100 -8.80 -16.08 -3.67
C ARG A 100 -9.40 -17.49 -3.76
N LEU A 101 -10.73 -17.59 -3.68
CA LEU A 101 -11.45 -18.86 -3.79
C LEU A 101 -11.86 -19.18 -5.23
N HIS A 102 -11.66 -18.26 -6.17
CA HIS A 102 -12.09 -18.43 -7.55
C HIS A 102 -11.15 -19.38 -8.31
N PRO A 103 -11.66 -20.28 -9.18
CA PRO A 103 -10.84 -21.22 -9.94
C PRO A 103 -9.67 -20.56 -10.72
N SER A 104 -9.86 -19.32 -11.19
CA SER A 104 -8.82 -18.53 -11.87
C SER A 104 -7.57 -18.23 -11.03
N PHE A 105 -7.65 -18.37 -9.70
CA PHE A 105 -6.54 -18.16 -8.77
C PHE A 105 -6.13 -19.44 -8.03
N SER A 106 -6.61 -20.60 -8.47
CA SER A 106 -6.26 -21.90 -7.88
C SER A 106 -4.76 -22.22 -7.96
N SER A 107 -4.07 -21.75 -9.01
CA SER A 107 -2.64 -21.96 -9.22
C SER A 107 -1.75 -20.88 -8.64
N SER A 108 -2.29 -19.69 -8.39
CA SER A 108 -1.53 -18.52 -7.90
C SER A 108 -2.44 -17.55 -7.16
N PRO A 109 -2.05 -17.05 -5.98
CA PRO A 109 -2.84 -16.09 -5.22
C PRO A 109 -2.97 -14.74 -5.97
N PRO A 110 -3.89 -13.86 -5.54
CA PRO A 110 -3.97 -12.50 -6.04
C PRO A 110 -2.63 -11.77 -5.93
N SER A 111 -2.36 -10.88 -6.89
CA SER A 111 -1.10 -10.14 -6.94
C SER A 111 -0.96 -9.14 -5.79
N ALA A 112 0.28 -8.73 -5.50
CA ALA A 112 0.60 -7.66 -4.56
C ALA A 112 -0.25 -6.39 -4.80
N ASP A 113 -0.44 -6.00 -6.06
CA ASP A 113 -1.25 -4.84 -6.45
C ASP A 113 -2.73 -4.96 -6.02
N ALA A 114 -3.28 -6.18 -6.00
CA ALA A 114 -4.65 -6.42 -5.54
C ALA A 114 -4.76 -6.23 -4.02
N TYR A 115 -3.80 -6.78 -3.26
CA TYR A 115 -3.69 -6.57 -1.83
C TYR A 115 -3.51 -5.08 -1.49
N ASP A 116 -2.58 -4.40 -2.17
CA ASP A 116 -2.28 -2.99 -1.97
C ASP A 116 -3.50 -2.10 -2.23
N ALA A 117 -4.30 -2.40 -3.26
CA ALA A 117 -5.54 -1.68 -3.55
C ALA A 117 -6.57 -1.80 -2.41
N VAL A 118 -6.70 -2.97 -1.79
CA VAL A 118 -7.63 -3.19 -0.67
C VAL A 118 -7.09 -2.59 0.62
N VAL A 119 -5.78 -2.68 0.90
CA VAL A 119 -5.13 -1.99 2.03
C VAL A 119 -5.37 -0.48 1.92
N ASP A 120 -5.27 0.08 0.71
CA ASP A 120 -5.60 1.50 0.46
C ASP A 120 -7.06 1.83 0.80
N ALA A 121 -7.99 0.99 0.36
CA ALA A 121 -9.42 1.16 0.60
C ALA A 121 -9.77 1.08 2.11
N LEU A 122 -9.22 0.09 2.81
CA LEU A 122 -9.39 -0.08 4.26
C LEU A 122 -8.79 1.11 5.02
N GLY A 123 -7.59 1.56 4.64
CA GLY A 123 -6.94 2.72 5.25
C GLY A 123 -7.72 4.02 5.04
N ARG A 124 -8.34 4.22 3.86
CA ARG A 124 -9.25 5.37 3.60
C ARG A 124 -10.48 5.35 4.51
N ALA A 125 -10.97 4.16 4.83
CA ALA A 125 -12.09 3.95 5.73
C ALA A 125 -11.69 3.91 7.22
N HIS A 126 -10.42 4.21 7.55
CA HIS A 126 -9.85 4.12 8.90
C HIS A 126 -9.97 2.72 9.55
N GLN A 127 -10.11 1.66 8.74
CA GLN A 127 -10.21 0.28 9.20
C GLN A 127 -8.81 -0.36 9.32
N PHE A 128 -7.94 0.24 10.12
CA PHE A 128 -6.52 -0.13 10.19
C PHE A 128 -6.26 -1.54 10.71
N ASP A 129 -7.07 -2.04 11.65
CA ASP A 129 -6.95 -3.42 12.16
C ASP A 129 -7.27 -4.45 11.06
N ALA A 130 -8.21 -4.12 10.16
CA ALA A 130 -8.51 -4.96 9.01
C ALA A 130 -7.38 -4.87 7.96
N ALA A 131 -6.84 -3.67 7.74
CA ALA A 131 -5.71 -3.47 6.83
C ALA A 131 -4.48 -4.26 7.28
N TRP A 132 -4.18 -4.27 8.59
CA TRP A 132 -3.05 -5.04 9.14
C TRP A 132 -3.27 -6.55 9.01
N ARG A 133 -4.46 -7.05 9.33
CA ARG A 133 -4.81 -8.46 9.11
C ARG A 133 -4.65 -8.86 7.64
N LEU A 134 -5.05 -7.99 6.72
CA LEU A 134 -4.88 -8.24 5.29
C LEU A 134 -3.40 -8.27 4.87
N ILE A 135 -2.51 -7.50 5.51
CA ILE A 135 -1.06 -7.59 5.26
C ILE A 135 -0.50 -8.94 5.74
N VAL A 136 -0.97 -9.44 6.89
CA VAL A 136 -0.60 -10.78 7.36
C VAL A 136 -1.04 -11.84 6.36
N GLU A 137 -2.26 -11.74 5.83
CA GLU A 137 -2.75 -12.61 4.76
C GLU A 137 -1.91 -12.50 3.48
N ALA A 138 -1.56 -11.27 3.07
CA ALA A 138 -0.70 -11.04 1.90
C ALA A 138 0.69 -11.66 2.08
N ALA A 139 1.26 -11.59 3.29
CA ALA A 139 2.55 -12.19 3.59
C ALA A 139 2.48 -13.72 3.56
N ALA A 140 1.42 -14.31 4.10
CA ALA A 140 1.17 -15.75 4.02
C ALA A 140 1.03 -16.25 2.57
N ASP A 141 0.46 -15.42 1.69
CA ASP A 141 0.35 -15.68 0.25
C ASP A 141 1.64 -15.32 -0.53
N GLY A 142 2.69 -14.82 0.13
CA GLY A 142 3.92 -14.35 -0.54
C GLY A 142 3.73 -13.10 -1.42
N ALA A 143 2.63 -12.38 -1.25
CA ALA A 143 2.24 -11.21 -2.03
C ALA A 143 2.52 -9.86 -1.32
N ALA A 144 2.94 -9.87 -0.04
CA ALA A 144 3.33 -8.65 0.66
C ALA A 144 4.64 -8.07 0.11
N THR A 145 4.67 -6.76 -0.11
CA THR A 145 5.84 -6.05 -0.65
C THR A 145 6.10 -4.77 0.13
N PRO A 146 7.26 -4.10 -0.06
CA PRO A 146 7.49 -2.77 0.54
C PRO A 146 6.42 -1.74 0.15
N ARG A 147 5.80 -1.90 -1.04
CA ARG A 147 4.68 -1.06 -1.48
C ARG A 147 3.47 -1.24 -0.58
N THR A 148 3.15 -2.45 -0.15
CA THR A 148 2.03 -2.75 0.76
C THR A 148 2.13 -1.97 2.06
N PHE A 149 3.30 -1.99 2.69
CA PHE A 149 3.58 -1.23 3.91
C PHE A 149 3.61 0.27 3.66
N ALA A 150 4.12 0.70 2.50
CA ALA A 150 4.07 2.11 2.10
C ALA A 150 2.65 2.63 1.93
N VAL A 151 1.76 1.86 1.34
CA VAL A 151 0.32 2.19 1.23
C VAL A 151 -0.26 2.39 2.62
N LEU A 152 -0.05 1.45 3.54
CA LEU A 152 -0.58 1.55 4.90
C LEU A 152 -0.01 2.76 5.65
N ALA A 153 1.31 2.96 5.61
CA ALA A 153 1.95 4.06 6.31
C ALA A 153 1.47 5.43 5.80
N ARG A 154 1.27 5.59 4.49
CA ARG A 154 0.63 6.80 3.93
C ARG A 154 -0.77 7.01 4.49
N ARG A 155 -1.55 5.94 4.67
CA ARG A 155 -2.90 6.01 5.28
C ARG A 155 -2.84 6.37 6.76
N TYR A 156 -1.89 5.83 7.51
CA TYR A 156 -1.65 6.25 8.90
C TYR A 156 -1.28 7.73 8.99
N VAL A 157 -0.37 8.22 8.15
CA VAL A 157 0.01 9.64 8.16
C VAL A 157 -1.19 10.52 7.77
N ALA A 158 -1.97 10.14 6.75
CA ALA A 158 -3.19 10.85 6.39
C ALA A 158 -4.22 10.93 7.53
N ALA A 159 -4.20 9.95 8.45
CA ALA A 159 -5.02 9.92 9.66
C ALA A 159 -4.35 10.55 10.90
N GLY A 160 -3.14 11.13 10.77
CA GLY A 160 -2.38 11.70 11.90
C GLY A 160 -1.72 10.66 12.82
N MET A 161 -1.69 9.39 12.44
CA MET A 161 -1.18 8.26 13.22
C MET A 161 0.31 8.00 12.94
N THR A 162 1.15 9.01 13.13
CA THR A 162 2.58 8.98 12.74
C THR A 162 3.36 7.84 13.40
N ARG A 163 3.10 7.53 14.68
CA ARG A 163 3.80 6.45 15.39
C ARG A 163 3.51 5.10 14.76
N GLN A 164 2.27 4.87 14.34
CA GLN A 164 1.86 3.67 13.64
C GLN A 164 2.46 3.59 12.23
N ALA A 165 2.59 4.72 11.55
CA ALA A 165 3.28 4.79 10.26
C ALA A 165 4.74 4.33 10.37
N VAL A 166 5.48 4.79 11.40
CA VAL A 166 6.86 4.34 11.64
C VAL A 166 6.92 2.85 11.96
N ARG A 167 6.05 2.37 12.86
CA ARG A 167 5.99 0.95 13.21
C ARG A 167 5.73 0.05 12.01
N ALA A 168 4.86 0.46 11.09
CA ALA A 168 4.61 -0.27 9.86
C ALA A 168 5.89 -0.47 9.02
N PHE A 169 6.82 0.50 9.03
CA PHE A 169 8.13 0.32 8.39
C PHE A 169 9.03 -0.62 9.17
N ASP A 170 9.03 -0.49 10.50
CA ASP A 170 9.90 -1.31 11.33
C ASP A 170 9.55 -2.79 11.23
N ASP A 171 8.26 -3.10 11.16
CA ASP A 171 7.76 -4.46 11.06
C ASP A 171 7.86 -5.04 9.63
N MET A 172 8.05 -4.20 8.59
CA MET A 172 8.03 -4.60 7.18
C MET A 172 9.01 -5.75 6.88
N GLU A 173 10.24 -5.65 7.39
CA GLU A 173 11.30 -6.64 7.17
C GLU A 173 10.87 -8.04 7.61
N ALA A 174 10.12 -8.15 8.71
CA ALA A 174 9.65 -9.42 9.25
C ALA A 174 8.63 -10.11 8.33
N PHE A 175 7.90 -9.36 7.51
CA PHE A 175 6.88 -9.90 6.60
C PHE A 175 7.38 -10.07 5.16
N VAL A 176 8.30 -9.21 4.71
CA VAL A 176 8.85 -9.24 3.34
C VAL A 176 10.14 -10.07 3.28
N GLY A 177 10.82 -10.28 4.41
CA GLY A 177 12.09 -11.01 4.48
C GLY A 177 13.29 -10.21 3.96
N ARG A 178 13.12 -8.91 3.71
CA ARG A 178 14.19 -7.99 3.34
C ARG A 178 13.88 -6.57 3.77
N GLU A 179 14.95 -5.78 3.90
CA GLU A 179 14.83 -4.34 4.02
C GLU A 179 14.46 -3.69 2.67
N PRO A 180 13.84 -2.50 2.68
CA PRO A 180 13.59 -1.75 1.46
C PRO A 180 14.92 -1.24 0.92
N ASP A 181 15.07 -1.21 -0.40
CA ASP A 181 16.28 -0.63 -0.98
C ASP A 181 16.31 0.90 -0.77
N ALA A 182 17.48 1.51 -1.02
CA ALA A 182 17.65 2.95 -0.80
C ALA A 182 16.67 3.81 -1.62
N ALA A 183 16.23 3.34 -2.79
CA ALA A 183 15.31 4.07 -3.67
C ALA A 183 13.85 3.95 -3.20
N GLU A 184 13.41 2.74 -2.85
CA GLU A 184 12.13 2.44 -2.20
C GLU A 184 12.01 3.26 -0.91
N PHE A 185 13.04 3.23 -0.08
CA PHE A 185 13.11 3.96 1.18
C PHE A 185 13.03 5.48 0.99
N THR A 186 13.80 6.03 0.05
CA THR A 186 13.77 7.47 -0.26
C THR A 186 12.40 7.89 -0.79
N THR A 187 11.81 7.09 -1.68
CA THR A 187 10.46 7.34 -2.22
C THR A 187 9.43 7.36 -1.11
N LEU A 188 9.57 6.44 -0.15
CA LEU A 188 8.72 6.35 1.03
C LEU A 188 8.79 7.58 1.91
N LEU A 189 10.00 7.99 2.29
CA LEU A 189 10.23 9.21 3.06
C LEU A 189 9.65 10.43 2.35
N ASP A 190 9.92 10.58 1.05
CA ASP A 190 9.41 11.68 0.25
C ASP A 190 7.86 11.70 0.23
N THR A 191 7.22 10.53 0.11
CA THR A 191 5.75 10.46 0.17
C THR A 191 5.21 10.84 1.55
N LEU A 192 5.86 10.45 2.64
CA LEU A 192 5.42 10.78 4.00
C LEU A 192 5.65 12.25 4.33
N CYS A 193 6.78 12.83 3.88
CA CYS A 193 7.09 14.25 4.07
C CYS A 193 6.12 15.18 3.32
N LYS A 194 5.63 14.76 2.15
CA LYS A 194 4.63 15.52 1.36
C LYS A 194 3.24 15.55 2.01
N TYR A 195 2.90 14.55 2.83
CA TYR A 195 1.67 14.59 3.63
C TYR A 195 1.88 15.56 4.80
N LYS A 196 1.37 16.80 4.64
CA LYS A 196 1.46 18.03 5.47
C LYS A 196 1.40 17.91 7.01
N TYR A 197 2.25 17.10 7.63
CA TYR A 197 2.48 17.06 9.07
C TYR A 197 3.97 17.32 9.34
N PRO A 198 4.41 18.59 9.39
CA PRO A 198 5.84 18.92 9.56
C PRO A 198 6.45 18.27 10.81
N LYS A 199 5.70 18.20 11.92
CA LYS A 199 6.14 17.53 13.16
C LYS A 199 6.30 16.01 13.01
N ALA A 200 5.48 15.39 12.16
CA ALA A 200 5.55 13.97 11.88
C ALA A 200 6.77 13.64 11.03
N SER A 201 7.07 14.50 10.03
CA SER A 201 8.24 14.37 9.17
C SER A 201 9.54 14.39 9.98
N ASP A 202 9.71 15.34 10.91
CA ASP A 202 10.89 15.40 11.77
C ASP A 202 11.04 14.17 12.67
N THR A 203 9.92 13.66 13.20
CA THR A 203 9.91 12.45 14.05
C THR A 203 10.28 11.21 13.24
N ILE A 204 9.71 11.08 12.04
CA ILE A 204 10.01 10.00 11.11
C ILE A 204 11.49 10.04 10.73
N LEU A 205 12.01 11.19 10.31
CA LEU A 205 13.42 11.37 9.95
C LEU A 205 14.38 11.08 11.12
N GLY A 206 14.02 11.48 12.34
CA GLY A 206 14.80 11.19 13.54
C GLY A 206 14.87 9.70 13.86
N LEU A 207 13.72 9.01 13.81
CA LEU A 207 13.65 7.56 14.05
C LEU A 207 14.42 6.78 12.98
N PHE A 208 14.36 7.22 11.71
CA PHE A 208 15.13 6.61 10.63
C PHE A 208 16.63 6.88 10.73
N SER A 209 17.05 8.06 11.19
CA SER A 209 18.47 8.34 11.44
C SER A 209 19.03 7.42 12.53
N LEU A 210 18.22 7.06 13.54
CA LEU A 210 18.59 6.09 14.57
C LEU A 210 18.69 4.66 14.03
N ARG A 211 17.85 4.27 13.06
CA ARG A 211 17.93 2.94 12.43
C ARG A 211 19.21 2.78 11.62
N LEU A 212 19.52 3.74 10.73
CA LEU A 212 20.78 3.74 9.98
C LEU A 212 22.02 3.68 10.88
N LEU A 213 21.99 4.35 12.04
CA LEU A 213 23.06 4.26 13.02
C LEU A 213 23.17 2.86 13.65
N LYS A 214 22.05 2.20 13.93
CA LYS A 214 22.05 0.83 14.45
C LYS A 214 22.58 -0.18 13.44
N ASP A 215 22.26 -0.02 12.16
CA ASP A 215 22.69 -0.97 11.13
C ASP A 215 24.20 -0.84 10.86
N VAL A 216 24.74 0.38 10.90
CA VAL A 216 26.19 0.61 10.84
C VAL A 216 26.90 0.01 12.06
N LEU A 217 26.33 0.16 13.27
CA LEU A 217 26.91 -0.41 14.49
C LEU A 217 26.84 -1.94 14.57
N LYS A 218 25.94 -2.60 13.82
CA LYS A 218 25.89 -4.07 13.72
C LYS A 218 26.87 -4.64 12.70
N SER A 219 27.49 -3.79 11.88
CA SER A 219 28.42 -4.18 10.81
C SER A 219 29.91 -4.11 11.22
N GLU A 220 30.19 -3.76 12.48
CA GLU A 220 31.51 -3.88 13.14
C GLU A 220 31.50 -5.03 14.15
#